data_AF-A0A505J0C3-F1
#
_entry.id   AF-A0A505J0C3-F1
#
_cell.length_a   1.000
_cell.length_b   1.000
_cell.length_c   1.000
_cell.angle_alpha   90.00
_cell.angle_beta   90.00
_cell.angle_gamma   90.00
#
_symmetry.space_group_name_H-M   'P 1'
#
loop_
_entity.id
_entity.type
_entity.pdbx_description
1 polymer ?
#
loop_
_entity_poly.entity_id
_entity_poly.type
_entity_poly.pdbx_seq_one_letter_code
_entity_poly.pdbx_strand_id
1 'polypeptide(L)' 'MIIGSDIIRTIQMGLKSRGGYYSSVMDGLCGEATIKPMQKVLGTMVDGIVSQVSDIVKELERAMNDNKLPW' A
#
# COMPACT_ATOMS: atom_id res chain seq x y z
N MET A 1 16.70 -15.24 6.69
CA MET A 1 15.23 -15.10 6.54
C MET A 1 14.93 -13.62 6.66
N ILE A 2 14.42 -13.00 5.60
CA ILE A 2 14.05 -11.57 5.63
C ILE A 2 12.74 -11.48 6.39
N ILE A 3 12.77 -10.84 7.55
CA ILE A 3 11.56 -10.57 8.33
C ILE A 3 10.94 -9.33 7.70
N GLY A 4 9.79 -9.48 7.03
CA GLY A 4 9.07 -8.34 6.45
C GLY A 4 8.64 -7.32 7.50
N SER A 5 8.34 -6.09 7.07
CA SER A 5 8.00 -4.96 7.94
C SER A 5 6.58 -5.07 8.50
N ASP A 6 6.42 -4.81 9.80
CA ASP A 6 5.11 -4.76 10.47
C ASP A 6 4.24 -3.61 9.97
N ILE A 7 4.86 -2.50 9.57
CA ILE A 7 4.15 -1.38 8.93
C ILE A 7 3.53 -1.87 7.62
N ILE A 8 4.30 -2.59 6.80
CA ILE A 8 3.79 -3.11 5.53
C ILE A 8 2.70 -4.17 5.76
N ARG A 9 2.80 -5.01 6.79
CA ARG A 9 1.71 -5.93 7.16
C ARG A 9 0.43 -5.19 7.51
N THR A 10 0.54 -4.10 8.27
CA THR A 10 -0.60 -3.26 8.63
C THR A 10 -1.27 -2.69 7.37
N ILE A 11 -0.49 -2.19 6.41
CA ILE A 11 -0.99 -1.74 5.12
C ILE A 11 -1.69 -2.89 4.36
N GLN A 12 -1.07 -4.07 4.27
CA GLN A 12 -1.63 -5.24 3.58
C GLN A 12 -2.98 -5.67 4.21
N MET A 13 -3.09 -5.63 5.54
CA MET A 13 -4.34 -5.89 6.26
C MET A 13 -5.42 -4.84 5.95
N GLY A 14 -5.05 -3.57 5.95
CA GLY A 14 -5.96 -2.48 5.62
C GLY A 14 -6.45 -2.48 4.18
N LEU A 15 -5.59 -2.84 3.22
CA LEU A 15 -5.97 -3.03 1.82
C LEU A 15 -6.96 -4.18 1.65
N LYS A 16 -6.83 -5.24 2.46
CA LYS A 16 -7.80 -6.36 2.49
C LYS A 16 -9.15 -5.92 3.04
N SER A 17 -9.19 -5.09 4.09
CA SER A 17 -10.45 -4.64 4.71
C SER A 17 -11.24 -3.65 3.84
N ARG A 18 -10.57 -2.81 3.03
CA ARG A 18 -11.23 -1.74 2.24
C ARG A 18 -11.99 -2.19 1.00
N GLY A 19 -12.06 -3.49 0.73
CA GLY A 19 -12.74 -4.04 -0.46
C GLY A 19 -12.10 -5.28 -1.05
N GLY A 20 -11.29 -6.02 -0.27
CA GLY A 20 -10.59 -7.20 -0.76
C GLY A 20 -9.52 -6.88 -1.82
N TYR A 21 -9.02 -5.64 -1.86
CA TYR A 21 -8.01 -5.21 -2.83
C TYR A 21 -6.67 -5.95 -2.67
N TYR A 22 -6.48 -6.60 -1.53
CA TYR A 22 -5.32 -7.43 -1.24
C TYR A 22 -5.73 -8.89 -1.00
N SER A 23 -5.36 -9.77 -1.94
CA SER A 23 -5.62 -11.21 -1.88
C SER A 23 -4.34 -12.04 -1.69
N SER A 24 -3.17 -11.40 -1.61
CA SER A 24 -1.88 -12.06 -1.48
C SER A 24 -1.50 -12.31 -0.02
N VAL A 25 -0.34 -12.94 0.19
CA VAL A 25 0.23 -13.20 1.51
C VAL A 25 0.57 -11.88 2.20
N MET A 26 0.21 -11.77 3.49
CA MET A 26 0.56 -10.63 4.35
C MET A 26 1.97 -10.84 4.92
N ASP A 27 2.96 -10.80 4.04
CA ASP A 27 4.36 -11.13 4.33
C ASP A 27 5.15 -9.95 4.91
N GLY A 28 4.62 -8.73 4.85
CA GLY A 28 5.32 -7.50 5.21
C GLY A 28 6.32 -7.01 4.16
N LEU A 29 6.23 -7.50 2.92
CA LEU A 29 7.06 -7.07 1.80
C LEU A 29 6.30 -6.08 0.91
N CYS A 30 6.96 -4.97 0.57
CA CYS A 30 6.42 -3.96 -0.33
C CYS A 30 6.73 -4.31 -1.79
N GLY A 31 6.24 -5.47 -2.24
CA GLY A 31 6.35 -5.90 -3.63
C GLY A 31 5.22 -5.40 -4.51
N GLU A 32 5.24 -5.74 -5.79
CA GLU A 32 4.22 -5.36 -6.77
C GLU A 32 2.79 -5.75 -6.34
N ALA A 33 2.66 -6.88 -5.66
CA ALA A 33 1.40 -7.36 -5.08
C ALA A 33 0.83 -6.41 -4.00
N THR A 34 1.68 -5.64 -3.32
CA THR A 34 1.30 -4.60 -2.35
C THR A 34 1.15 -3.23 -3.04
N ILE A 35 2.05 -2.90 -3.97
CA ILE A 35 2.09 -1.60 -4.63
C ILE A 35 0.86 -1.36 -5.52
N LYS A 36 0.48 -2.33 -6.38
CA LYS A 36 -0.68 -2.13 -7.29
C LYS A 36 -1.98 -1.85 -6.54
N PRO A 37 -2.33 -2.58 -5.46
CA PRO A 37 -3.48 -2.24 -4.62
C PRO A 37 -3.37 -0.85 -3.99
N MET A 38 -2.20 -0.46 -3.48
CA MET A 38 -1.99 0.88 -2.93
C MET A 38 -2.25 1.96 -3.98
N GLN A 39 -1.70 1.81 -5.18
CA GLN A 39 -1.92 2.75 -6.28
C GLN A 39 -3.40 2.90 -6.63
N LYS A 40 -4.13 1.77 -6.69
CA LYS A 40 -5.57 1.77 -6.94
C LYS A 40 -6.36 2.48 -5.84
N VAL A 41 -5.98 2.28 -4.58
CA VAL A 41 -6.61 2.87 -3.39
C VAL A 41 -6.32 4.37 -3.27
N LEU A 42 -5.11 4.79 -3.66
CA LEU A 42 -4.64 6.18 -3.61
C LEU A 42 -4.94 6.96 -4.90
N GLY A 43 -5.48 6.30 -5.93
CA GLY A 43 -5.86 6.94 -7.19
C GLY A 43 -4.67 7.35 -8.06
N THR A 44 -3.53 6.69 -7.92
CA THR A 44 -2.35 6.93 -8.77
C THR A 44 -2.32 5.96 -9.96
N MET A 45 -1.40 6.19 -10.90
CA MET A 45 -1.14 5.25 -12.01
C MET A 45 -0.82 3.86 -11.45
N VAL A 46 -1.49 2.81 -11.94
CA VAL A 46 -1.33 1.43 -11.47
C VAL A 46 -0.32 0.69 -12.34
N ASP A 47 0.96 0.97 -12.11
CA ASP A 47 2.09 0.35 -12.83
C ASP A 47 2.90 -0.63 -11.96
N GLY A 48 2.60 -0.70 -10.66
CA GLY A 48 3.32 -1.54 -9.70
C GLY A 48 4.70 -1.00 -9.30
N ILE A 49 5.02 0.24 -9.67
CA ILE A 49 6.32 0.87 -9.48
C ILE A 49 6.19 2.01 -8.46
N VAL A 50 7.11 2.05 -7.50
CA VAL A 50 7.35 3.23 -6.68
C VAL A 50 8.35 4.11 -7.43
N SER A 51 7.86 5.11 -8.16
CA SER A 51 8.70 5.99 -8.96
C SER A 51 9.59 6.88 -8.09
N GLN A 52 10.64 7.48 -8.65
CA GLN A 52 11.55 8.36 -7.90
C GLN A 52 10.87 9.66 -7.42
N VAL A 53 9.91 10.18 -8.18
CA VAL A 53 9.04 11.29 -7.77
C VAL A 53 7.97 10.81 -6.77
N SER A 54 7.68 9.50 -6.78
CA SER A 54 6.93 8.76 -5.77
C SER A 54 5.54 9.32 -5.50
N ASP A 55 4.74 9.48 -6.56
CA ASP A 55 3.35 9.94 -6.46
C ASP A 55 2.53 9.10 -5.48
N ILE A 56 2.78 7.78 -5.43
CA ILE A 56 2.16 6.88 -4.45
C ILE A 56 2.54 7.22 -3.00
N VAL A 57 3.79 7.62 -2.73
CA VAL A 57 4.24 8.00 -1.38
C VAL A 57 3.64 9.33 -0.99
N LYS A 58 3.63 10.30 -1.93
CA LYS A 58 3.05 11.63 -1.70
C LYS A 58 1.55 11.54 -1.39
N GLU A 59 0.80 10.73 -2.13
CA GLU A 59 -0.62 10.54 -1.87
C GLU A 59 -0.88 9.69 -0.62
N LEU A 60 -0.01 8.73 -0.30
CA LEU A 60 -0.05 8.03 0.98
C LEU A 60 0.10 9.01 2.14
N GLU A 61 1.13 9.86 2.13
CA GLU A 61 1.38 10.88 3.16
C GLU A 61 0.20 11.84 3.31
N ARG A 62 -0.38 12.32 2.20
CA ARG A 62 -1.61 13.13 2.21
C ARG A 62 -2.77 12.39 2.87
N ALA A 63 -2.98 11.13 2.51
CA ALA A 63 -4.03 10.31 3.12
C ALA A 63 -3.81 10.09 4.62
N MET A 64 -2.56 9.95 5.09
CA MET A 64 -2.26 9.85 6.53
C MET A 64 -2.59 11.17 7.24
N ASN A 65 -2.14 12.29 6.70
CA ASN A 65 -2.33 13.61 7.29
C ASN A 65 -3.81 14.02 7.36
N ASP A 66 -4.62 13.55 6.42
CA ASP A 66 -6.07 13.79 6.37
C ASP A 66 -6.90 12.81 7.23
N ASN A 67 -6.28 11.89 7.99
CA ASN A 67 -6.95 10.76 8.66
C ASN A 67 -7.84 9.93 7.72
N LYS A 68 -7.47 9.89 6.43
CA LYS A 68 -8.17 9.12 5.38
C LYS A 68 -7.56 7.75 5.16
N LEU A 69 -6.45 7.44 5.82
CA LEU A 69 -5.97 6.07 5.91
C LEU A 69 -6.94 5.25 6.78
N PRO A 70 -7.46 4.11 6.27
CA PRO A 70 -8.48 3.32 6.96
C PRO A 70 -7.89 2.25 7.90
N TRP A 71 -6.75 2.54 8.56
CA TRP A 71 -6.22 1.76 9.69
C TRP A 71 -5.46 2.67 10.67
#